data_AF-A0A319E3T8-F1
#
_entry.id   AF-A0A319E3T8-F1
#
_cell.length_a   1.000
_cell.length_b   1.000
_cell.length_c   1.000
_cell.angle_alpha   90.00
_cell.angle_beta   90.00
_cell.angle_gamma   90.00
#
_symmetry.space_group_name_H-M   'P 1'
#
loop_
_entity.id
_entity.type
_entity.pdbx_description
1 polymer ?
#
loop_
_entity_poly.entity_id
_entity_poly.type
_entity_poly.pdbx_seq_one_letter_code
_entity_poly.pdbx_strand_id
1 'polypeptide(L)'
;MGYTHYFHIRDEKSPEWRAAWPQLIHDAQRIIDNAYVPLTGPTDDDNEATPPIVDKKKGIYLNGVGEDAHEPLVIQGRKYGSFGLTNTARKPYDAVVCCILLRAFMSAPGQFTVRSDGDWDDWSLARMQYEYLWPDEPLRCPWEEQEDVGVTLKPKGFCGWGSFCGACTMS
;
A
#
# COMPACT_ATOMS: atom_id res chain seq x y z
N MET A 1 -21.36 0.08 -0.75
CA MET A 1 -20.18 0.75 -1.36
C MET A 1 -18.96 -0.06 -0.95
N GLY A 2 -18.07 -0.39 -1.89
CA GLY A 2 -16.91 -1.24 -1.65
C GLY A 2 -15.78 -0.50 -0.93
N TYR A 3 -14.83 -1.25 -0.38
CA TYR A 3 -13.56 -0.75 0.14
C TYR A 3 -12.44 -1.38 -0.69
N THR A 4 -11.97 -0.63 -1.69
CA THR A 4 -11.16 -1.15 -2.78
C THR A 4 -9.73 -0.65 -2.69
N HIS A 5 -8.79 -1.55 -2.96
CA HIS A 5 -7.38 -1.21 -3.14
C HIS A 5 -7.00 -1.40 -4.60
N TYR A 6 -6.27 -0.44 -5.14
CA TYR A 6 -5.79 -0.41 -6.51
C TYR A 6 -4.27 -0.47 -6.50
N PHE A 7 -3.70 -1.28 -7.36
CA PHE A 7 -2.25 -1.37 -7.48
C PHE A 7 -1.83 -1.56 -8.93
N HIS A 8 -0.63 -1.12 -9.24
CA HIS A 8 -0.10 -1.18 -10.59
C HIS A 8 1.41 -1.39 -10.59
N ILE A 9 1.85 -2.39 -11.36
CA ILE A 9 3.26 -2.65 -11.68
C ILE A 9 3.57 -1.92 -12.99
N ARG A 10 4.38 -0.85 -12.92
CA ARG A 10 4.71 0.02 -14.06
C ARG A 10 5.52 -0.70 -15.13
N ASP A 11 6.64 -1.30 -14.74
CA ASP A 11 7.48 -2.10 -15.64
C ASP A 11 7.93 -3.39 -14.92
N GLU A 12 7.32 -4.50 -15.31
CA GLU A 12 7.63 -5.84 -14.79
C GLU A 12 9.05 -6.32 -15.14
N LYS A 13 9.68 -5.72 -16.15
CA LYS A 13 11.03 -6.08 -16.60
C LYS A 13 12.09 -5.21 -15.95
N SER A 14 11.69 -4.14 -15.26
CA SER A 14 12.62 -3.25 -14.58
C SER A 14 13.52 -4.03 -13.62
N PRO A 15 14.81 -3.65 -13.50
CA PRO A 15 15.71 -4.29 -12.55
C PRO A 15 15.20 -4.23 -11.11
N GLU A 16 14.57 -3.11 -10.73
CA GLU A 16 13.99 -2.87 -9.41
C GLU A 16 12.89 -3.88 -9.09
N TRP A 17 11.87 -4.03 -9.96
CA TRP A 17 10.79 -5.00 -9.72
C TRP A 17 11.31 -6.44 -9.76
N ARG A 18 12.22 -6.76 -10.68
CA ARG A 18 12.80 -8.10 -10.78
C ARG A 18 13.61 -8.49 -9.53
N ALA A 19 14.26 -7.52 -8.88
CA ALA A 19 14.96 -7.72 -7.62
C ALA A 19 13.98 -7.84 -6.45
N ALA A 20 12.93 -7.01 -6.42
CA ALA A 20 11.93 -7.00 -5.37
C ALA A 20 11.03 -8.25 -5.39
N TRP A 21 10.64 -8.75 -6.56
CA TRP A 21 9.63 -9.81 -6.67
C TRP A 21 9.95 -11.10 -5.89
N PRO A 22 11.17 -11.69 -5.99
CA PRO A 22 11.51 -12.86 -5.19
C PRO A 22 11.46 -12.60 -3.68
N GLN A 23 11.82 -11.39 -3.25
CA GLN A 23 11.77 -10.98 -1.85
C GLN A 23 10.33 -10.77 -1.38
N LEU A 24 9.50 -10.13 -2.21
CA LEU A 24 8.07 -9.96 -1.93
C LEU A 24 7.34 -11.30 -1.76
N ILE A 25 7.69 -12.32 -2.54
CA ILE A 25 7.14 -13.68 -2.35
C ILE A 25 7.51 -14.23 -0.97
N HIS A 26 8.78 -14.10 -0.56
CA HIS A 26 9.20 -14.54 0.77
C HIS A 26 8.49 -13.74 1.89
N ASP A 27 8.39 -12.44 1.71
CA ASP A 27 7.80 -11.53 2.69
C ASP A 27 6.28 -11.69 2.77
N ALA A 28 5.59 -11.98 1.67
CA ALA A 28 4.18 -12.30 1.65
C ALA A 28 3.89 -13.58 2.44
N GLN A 29 4.73 -14.61 2.30
CA GLN A 29 4.60 -15.81 3.13
C GLN A 29 4.79 -15.48 4.60
N ARG A 30 5.80 -14.66 4.94
CA ARG A 30 6.03 -14.22 6.33
C ARG A 30 4.85 -13.42 6.91
N ILE A 31 4.20 -12.58 6.11
CA ILE A 31 2.99 -11.85 6.52
C ILE A 31 1.84 -12.83 6.79
N ILE A 32 1.63 -13.80 5.90
CA ILE A 32 0.58 -14.83 6.05
C ILE A 32 0.83 -15.70 7.30
N ASP A 33 2.07 -16.11 7.53
CA ASP A 33 2.45 -16.92 8.71
C ASP A 33 2.23 -16.19 10.04
N ASN A 34 2.21 -14.85 10.00
CA ASN A 34 1.95 -13.98 11.15
C ASN A 34 0.55 -13.33 11.07
N ALA A 35 -0.34 -13.84 10.22
CA ALA A 35 -1.71 -13.37 10.16
C ALA A 35 -2.54 -13.97 11.31
N TYR A 36 -3.33 -13.13 11.96
CA TYR A 36 -4.25 -13.54 13.04
C TYR A 36 -5.68 -13.80 12.56
N VAL A 37 -5.85 -13.92 11.23
CA VAL A 37 -7.15 -14.11 10.57
C VAL A 37 -7.09 -15.34 9.67
N PRO A 38 -8.17 -16.12 9.54
CA PRO A 38 -8.23 -17.23 8.58
C PRO A 38 -8.08 -16.71 7.15
N LEU A 39 -7.28 -17.42 6.35
CA LEU A 39 -7.03 -17.10 4.94
C LEU A 39 -7.26 -18.35 4.09
N THR A 40 -7.72 -18.16 2.87
CA THR A 40 -7.86 -19.21 1.86
C THR A 40 -7.16 -18.84 0.55
N GLY A 41 -6.83 -19.86 -0.24
CA GLY A 41 -6.38 -19.75 -1.62
C GLY A 41 -7.55 -19.86 -2.60
N PRO A 42 -7.26 -20.19 -3.88
CA PRO A 42 -8.31 -20.44 -4.86
C PRO A 42 -9.12 -21.68 -4.49
N THR A 43 -10.43 -21.58 -4.57
CA THR A 43 -11.39 -22.67 -4.39
C THR A 43 -12.62 -22.41 -5.27
N ASP A 44 -13.26 -23.48 -5.74
CA ASP A 44 -14.56 -23.43 -6.43
C ASP A 44 -15.72 -23.74 -5.45
N ASP A 45 -15.40 -24.11 -4.20
CA ASP A 45 -16.36 -24.37 -3.11
C ASP A 45 -16.13 -23.40 -1.96
N ASP A 46 -17.11 -22.56 -1.68
CA ASP A 46 -17.09 -21.56 -0.61
C ASP A 46 -17.05 -22.19 0.81
N ASN A 47 -17.33 -23.48 0.92
CA ASN A 47 -17.23 -24.23 2.18
C ASN A 47 -15.87 -24.89 2.39
N GLU A 48 -14.96 -24.84 1.39
CA GLU A 48 -13.63 -25.42 1.47
C GLU A 48 -12.56 -24.33 1.58
N ALA A 49 -11.73 -24.41 2.62
CA ALA A 49 -10.55 -23.56 2.74
C ALA A 49 -9.32 -24.27 2.14
N THR A 50 -8.68 -23.64 1.17
CA THR A 50 -7.41 -24.10 0.59
C THR A 50 -6.27 -23.20 1.04
N PRO A 51 -5.01 -23.66 1.05
CA PRO A 51 -3.89 -22.79 1.41
C PRO A 51 -3.73 -21.61 0.42
N PRO A 52 -3.46 -20.38 0.91
CA PRO A 52 -3.05 -19.27 0.04
C PRO A 52 -1.89 -19.63 -0.89
N ILE A 53 -1.86 -19.05 -2.08
CA ILE A 53 -0.74 -19.22 -3.01
C ILE A 53 0.25 -18.10 -2.81
N VAL A 54 1.49 -18.46 -2.50
CA VAL A 54 2.64 -17.55 -2.53
C VAL A 54 3.79 -18.26 -3.24
N ASP A 55 3.91 -18.00 -4.54
CA ASP A 55 4.89 -18.68 -5.40
C ASP A 55 5.47 -17.74 -6.47
N LYS A 56 6.76 -17.92 -6.77
CA LYS A 56 7.49 -17.06 -7.72
C LYS A 56 6.89 -17.08 -9.14
N LYS A 57 6.27 -18.18 -9.55
CA LYS A 57 5.66 -18.36 -10.87
C LYS A 57 4.16 -18.12 -10.85
N LYS A 58 3.44 -18.63 -9.85
CA LYS A 58 1.98 -18.52 -9.75
C LYS A 58 1.52 -17.15 -9.22
N GLY A 59 2.38 -16.44 -8.50
CA GLY A 59 2.05 -15.15 -7.89
C GLY A 59 1.61 -15.27 -6.44
N ILE A 60 0.89 -14.25 -6.00
CA ILE A 60 0.22 -14.19 -4.71
C ILE A 60 -1.28 -14.30 -4.97
N TYR A 61 -1.94 -15.23 -4.28
CA TYR A 61 -3.40 -15.37 -4.25
C TYR A 61 -3.84 -15.64 -2.81
N LEU A 62 -4.71 -14.79 -2.27
CA LEU A 62 -5.38 -15.04 -0.99
C LEU A 62 -6.75 -14.38 -0.93
N ASN A 63 -7.62 -14.88 -0.06
CA ASN A 63 -8.91 -14.30 0.29
C ASN A 63 -9.25 -14.61 1.78
N GLY A 64 -10.31 -14.02 2.30
CA GLY A 64 -10.92 -14.45 3.56
C GLY A 64 -11.66 -15.79 3.41
N VAL A 65 -12.07 -16.40 4.53
CA VAL A 65 -12.77 -17.69 4.57
C VAL A 65 -14.26 -17.47 4.81
N GLY A 66 -15.12 -18.15 4.05
CA GLY A 66 -16.58 -18.11 4.23
C GLY A 66 -17.14 -16.68 4.22
N GLU A 67 -17.88 -16.31 5.26
CA GLU A 67 -18.49 -14.97 5.42
C GLU A 67 -17.46 -13.82 5.51
N ASP A 68 -16.20 -14.14 5.79
CA ASP A 68 -15.10 -13.17 5.81
C ASP A 68 -14.44 -13.00 4.43
N ALA A 69 -14.85 -13.76 3.41
CA ALA A 69 -14.39 -13.60 2.04
C ALA A 69 -15.08 -12.42 1.32
N HIS A 70 -14.40 -11.81 0.34
CA HIS A 70 -15.06 -10.90 -0.61
C HIS A 70 -14.46 -11.04 -2.02
N GLU A 71 -13.44 -10.26 -2.37
CA GLU A 71 -12.65 -10.45 -3.58
C GLU A 71 -11.22 -10.87 -3.23
N PRO A 72 -10.61 -11.83 -3.95
CA PRO A 72 -9.24 -12.25 -3.66
C PRO A 72 -8.24 -11.15 -4.03
N LEU A 73 -7.13 -11.08 -3.29
CA LEU A 73 -5.93 -10.38 -3.75
C LEU A 73 -5.20 -11.28 -4.74
N VAL A 74 -4.94 -10.79 -5.96
CA VAL A 74 -4.18 -11.50 -6.99
C VAL A 74 -3.06 -10.63 -7.55
N ILE A 75 -1.81 -10.98 -7.25
CA ILE A 75 -0.62 -10.29 -7.78
C ILE A 75 0.20 -11.27 -8.63
N GLN A 76 0.36 -10.95 -9.92
CA GLN A 76 1.16 -11.74 -10.85
C GLN A 76 2.40 -10.95 -11.26
N GLY A 77 3.61 -11.43 -10.94
CA GLY A 77 4.84 -10.68 -11.17
C GLY A 77 5.33 -10.60 -12.63
N ARG A 78 4.61 -11.17 -13.61
CA ARG A 78 5.06 -11.29 -15.03
C ARG A 78 3.95 -11.12 -16.08
N LYS A 79 2.93 -10.31 -15.80
CA LYS A 79 1.89 -9.96 -16.79
C LYS A 79 2.02 -8.48 -17.17
N TYR A 80 2.31 -8.21 -18.46
CA TYR A 80 2.40 -6.86 -19.02
C TYR A 80 1.20 -6.01 -18.64
N GLY A 81 1.45 -4.83 -18.05
CA GLY A 81 0.40 -3.89 -17.66
C GLY A 81 -0.50 -4.42 -16.55
N SER A 82 0.09 -4.92 -15.45
CA SER A 82 -0.62 -5.51 -14.32
C SER A 82 -1.23 -4.42 -13.43
N PHE A 83 -2.31 -3.83 -13.92
CA PHE A 83 -3.28 -3.16 -13.06
C PHE A 83 -4.08 -4.22 -12.33
N GLY A 84 -4.12 -4.13 -11.01
CA GLY A 84 -4.91 -5.00 -10.15
C GLY A 84 -5.77 -4.17 -9.21
N LEU A 85 -6.91 -4.74 -8.84
CA LEU A 85 -7.80 -4.20 -7.84
C LEU A 85 -8.37 -5.34 -7.00
N THR A 86 -8.68 -5.05 -5.75
CA THR A 86 -9.35 -5.98 -4.85
C THR A 86 -10.23 -5.20 -3.89
N ASN A 87 -11.52 -5.49 -3.89
CA ASN A 87 -12.45 -4.97 -2.89
C ASN A 87 -12.54 -5.97 -1.74
N THR A 88 -12.15 -5.52 -0.55
CA THR A 88 -12.16 -6.38 0.64
C THR A 88 -13.40 -6.16 1.49
N ALA A 89 -14.22 -5.14 1.19
CA ALA A 89 -15.37 -4.72 2.01
C ALA A 89 -15.03 -4.56 3.50
N ARG A 90 -13.78 -4.17 3.83
CA ARG A 90 -13.26 -4.06 5.21
C ARG A 90 -13.36 -5.36 6.02
N LYS A 91 -13.36 -6.51 5.34
CA LYS A 91 -13.35 -7.84 5.97
C LYS A 91 -12.00 -8.10 6.65
N PRO A 92 -11.92 -9.03 7.63
CA PRO A 92 -10.72 -9.20 8.45
C PRO A 92 -9.41 -9.46 7.69
N TYR A 93 -9.47 -10.15 6.55
CA TYR A 93 -8.29 -10.42 5.70
C TYR A 93 -7.71 -9.15 5.03
N ASP A 94 -8.43 -8.03 5.06
CA ASP A 94 -7.99 -6.75 4.52
C ASP A 94 -6.64 -6.29 5.10
N ALA A 95 -6.39 -6.50 6.40
CA ALA A 95 -5.12 -6.14 7.03
C ALA A 95 -3.93 -6.87 6.36
N VAL A 96 -4.12 -8.14 5.99
CA VAL A 96 -3.11 -8.95 5.28
C VAL A 96 -2.92 -8.42 3.86
N VAL A 97 -4.01 -8.10 3.16
CA VAL A 97 -3.99 -7.49 1.82
C VAL A 97 -3.19 -6.19 1.83
N CYS A 98 -3.56 -5.26 2.70
CA CYS A 98 -2.90 -3.97 2.87
C CYS A 98 -1.41 -4.13 3.22
N CYS A 99 -1.07 -5.05 4.12
CA CYS A 99 0.33 -5.29 4.51
C CYS A 99 1.18 -5.81 3.33
N ILE A 100 0.64 -6.69 2.49
CA ILE A 100 1.32 -7.19 1.28
C ILE A 100 1.50 -6.08 0.25
N LEU A 101 0.47 -5.27 0.01
CA LEU A 101 0.55 -4.13 -0.91
C LEU A 101 1.57 -3.09 -0.43
N LEU A 102 1.60 -2.82 0.87
CA LEU A 102 2.58 -1.95 1.50
C LEU A 102 3.99 -2.49 1.34
N ARG A 103 4.19 -3.81 1.56
CA ARG A 103 5.50 -4.44 1.36
C ARG A 103 5.96 -4.40 -0.09
N ALA A 104 5.05 -4.56 -1.05
CA ALA A 104 5.36 -4.44 -2.47
C ALA A 104 5.81 -3.01 -2.81
N PHE A 105 5.10 -2.00 -2.31
CA PHE A 105 5.48 -0.59 -2.47
C PHE A 105 6.85 -0.29 -1.85
N MET A 106 7.08 -0.71 -0.60
CA MET A 106 8.35 -0.44 0.09
C MET A 106 9.55 -1.14 -0.59
N SER A 107 9.33 -2.27 -1.26
CA SER A 107 10.38 -3.01 -1.97
C SER A 107 10.72 -2.45 -3.35
N ALA A 108 9.78 -1.81 -4.02
CA ALA A 108 9.96 -1.27 -5.38
C ALA A 108 9.12 -0.01 -5.62
N PRO A 109 9.35 1.09 -4.88
CA PRO A 109 8.50 2.27 -4.92
C PRO A 109 8.53 2.98 -6.30
N GLY A 110 9.55 2.75 -7.12
CA GLY A 110 9.61 3.25 -8.49
C GLY A 110 8.68 2.50 -9.46
N GLN A 111 8.33 1.25 -9.14
CA GLN A 111 7.63 0.32 -10.04
C GLN A 111 6.27 -0.14 -9.54
N PHE A 112 6.06 -0.18 -8.23
CA PHE A 112 4.81 -0.61 -7.62
C PHE A 112 4.09 0.60 -7.05
N THR A 113 2.89 0.88 -7.55
CA THR A 113 2.05 1.98 -7.06
C THR A 113 0.80 1.41 -6.42
N VAL A 114 0.33 2.06 -5.35
CA VAL A 114 -0.86 1.65 -4.59
C VAL A 114 -1.75 2.87 -4.34
N ARG A 115 -3.06 2.66 -4.41
CA ARG A 115 -4.12 3.60 -3.99
C ARG A 115 -5.19 2.81 -3.23
N SER A 116 -5.96 3.50 -2.39
CA SER A 116 -7.06 2.92 -1.62
C SER A 116 -8.25 3.87 -1.62
N ASP A 117 -9.45 3.31 -1.49
CA ASP A 117 -10.65 4.08 -1.11
C ASP A 117 -10.58 4.58 0.35
N GLY A 118 -9.69 4.00 1.17
CA GLY A 118 -9.40 4.42 2.54
C GLY A 118 -8.27 5.42 2.66
N ASP A 119 -8.11 5.95 3.88
CA ASP A 119 -6.98 6.80 4.25
C ASP A 119 -5.83 6.00 4.91
N TRP A 120 -4.81 6.70 5.37
CA TRP A 120 -3.64 6.07 6.00
C TRP A 120 -3.93 5.49 7.40
N ASP A 121 -4.95 5.99 8.08
CA ASP A 121 -5.35 5.52 9.40
C ASP A 121 -6.21 4.26 9.31
N ASP A 122 -7.00 4.13 8.24
CA ASP A 122 -7.68 2.88 7.88
C ASP A 122 -6.70 1.70 7.75
N TRP A 123 -5.44 1.96 7.39
CA TRP A 123 -4.39 0.95 7.24
C TRP A 123 -3.66 0.61 8.53
N SER A 124 -4.06 1.16 9.68
CA SER A 124 -3.37 1.01 10.98
C SER A 124 -3.00 -0.43 11.37
N LEU A 125 -3.89 -1.42 11.13
CA LEU A 125 -3.60 -2.83 11.40
C LEU A 125 -2.48 -3.38 10.51
N ALA A 126 -2.49 -3.04 9.23
CA ALA A 126 -1.43 -3.41 8.30
C ALA A 126 -0.10 -2.74 8.67
N ARG A 127 -0.12 -1.48 9.13
CA ARG A 127 1.07 -0.76 9.60
C ARG A 127 1.66 -1.41 10.84
N MET A 128 0.83 -1.74 11.82
CA MET A 128 1.25 -2.45 13.03
C MET A 128 1.91 -3.79 12.70
N GLN A 129 1.30 -4.58 11.80
CA GLN A 129 1.87 -5.85 11.35
C GLN A 129 3.20 -5.65 10.61
N TYR A 130 3.29 -4.63 9.76
CA TYR A 130 4.52 -4.29 9.05
C TYR A 130 5.65 -3.93 10.01
N GLU A 131 5.41 -3.00 10.93
CA GLU A 131 6.39 -2.53 11.92
C GLU A 131 6.85 -3.68 12.84
N TYR A 132 5.96 -4.62 13.15
CA TYR A 132 6.33 -5.83 13.89
C TYR A 132 7.29 -6.74 13.11
N LEU A 133 7.07 -6.91 11.80
CA LEU A 133 7.87 -7.80 10.95
C LEU A 133 9.21 -7.17 10.51
N TRP A 134 9.24 -5.84 10.36
CA TRP A 134 10.39 -5.05 9.91
C TRP A 134 10.60 -3.80 10.79
N PRO A 135 10.99 -3.97 12.07
CA PRO A 135 11.10 -2.87 13.02
C PRO A 135 12.18 -1.83 12.67
N ASP A 136 13.17 -2.23 11.86
CA ASP A 136 14.29 -1.38 11.46
C ASP A 136 14.05 -0.64 10.13
N GLU A 137 12.93 -0.88 9.45
CA GLU A 137 12.61 -0.26 8.16
C GLU A 137 11.58 0.87 8.34
N PRO A 138 11.90 2.11 7.94
CA PRO A 138 10.96 3.22 8.09
C PRO A 138 9.78 3.06 7.13
N LEU A 139 8.57 3.13 7.68
CA LEU A 139 7.34 3.05 6.92
C LEU A 139 6.97 4.39 6.28
N ARG A 140 6.47 4.37 5.04
CA ARG A 140 6.00 5.56 4.32
C ARG A 140 4.63 5.31 3.71
N CYS A 141 3.78 6.34 3.71
CA CYS A 141 2.49 6.28 3.04
C CYS A 141 2.69 6.25 1.51
N PRO A 142 2.11 5.27 0.78
CA PRO A 142 2.34 5.14 -0.66
C PRO A 142 1.78 6.28 -1.53
N TRP A 143 0.87 7.08 -0.97
CA TRP A 143 0.15 8.14 -1.69
C TRP A 143 0.25 9.52 -1.01
N GLU A 144 1.07 9.65 0.03
CA GLU A 144 1.42 10.95 0.58
C GLU A 144 2.40 11.67 -0.36
N GLU A 145 2.11 12.93 -0.66
CA GLU A 145 3.03 13.75 -1.43
C GLU A 145 4.27 14.00 -0.59
N GLN A 146 5.45 13.65 -1.12
CA GLN A 146 6.70 14.06 -0.49
C GLN A 146 6.75 15.58 -0.60
N GLU A 147 6.68 16.30 0.52
CA GLU A 147 7.08 17.69 0.53
C GLU A 147 8.53 17.74 0.03
N ASP A 148 8.72 18.29 -1.18
CA ASP A 148 10.05 18.59 -1.69
C ASP A 148 10.72 19.50 -0.66
N VAL A 149 11.65 18.94 0.12
CA VAL A 149 12.59 19.73 0.92
C VAL A 149 13.56 20.37 -0.07
N GLY A 150 13.04 21.32 -0.83
CA GLY A 150 13.79 22.20 -1.70
C GLY A 150 14.82 22.91 -0.84
N VAL A 151 16.09 22.69 -1.14
CA VAL A 151 17.19 23.55 -0.74
C VAL A 151 16.81 24.98 -1.11
N THR A 152 16.26 25.73 -0.15
CA THR A 152 15.92 27.13 -0.34
C THR A 152 17.06 27.95 0.24
N LEU A 153 18.11 28.18 -0.55
CA LEU A 153 19.01 29.29 -0.30
C LEU A 153 18.32 30.61 -0.68
N LYS A 154 17.96 31.35 0.37
CA LYS A 154 17.70 32.82 0.47
C LYS A 154 16.34 33.35 -0.04
N PRO A 155 15.99 34.59 0.37
CA PRO A 155 15.91 35.13 1.72
C PRO A 155 14.47 35.57 2.03
N LYS A 156 14.16 35.94 3.28
CA LYS A 156 12.87 36.52 3.67
C LYS A 156 12.55 37.76 2.81
N GLY A 157 11.72 37.56 1.80
CA GLY A 157 11.15 38.58 0.94
C GLY A 157 9.99 39.26 1.66
N PHE A 158 10.26 40.49 2.08
CA PHE A 158 9.26 41.51 2.38
C PHE A 158 8.23 41.59 1.24
N CYS A 159 6.95 41.54 1.55
CA CYS A 159 5.91 42.02 0.64
C CYS A 159 4.88 42.78 1.47
N GLY A 160 4.98 44.11 1.41
CA GLY A 160 3.96 45.01 1.94
C GLY A 160 2.89 45.32 0.90
N TRP A 161 1.79 45.84 1.42
CA TRP A 161 0.93 46.93 0.94
C TRP A 161 -0.56 46.57 1.04
N GLY A 162 -1.25 47.33 1.89
CA GLY A 162 -2.69 47.23 2.14
C GLY A 162 -3.18 48.43 2.96
N SER A 163 -3.16 49.60 2.31
CA SER A 163 -4.00 50.81 2.46
C SER A 163 -4.53 51.30 3.83
N PHE A 164 -4.22 52.58 4.07
CA PHE A 164 -5.05 53.68 4.58
C PHE A 164 -5.86 53.51 5.89
N CYS A 165 -5.59 54.35 6.89
CA CYS A 165 -6.32 55.60 7.17
C CYS A 165 -5.91 56.18 8.55
N GLY A 166 -5.93 57.51 8.72
CA GLY A 166 -6.13 58.14 10.03
C GLY A 166 -5.05 59.12 10.51
N ALA A 167 -5.33 60.40 10.30
CA ALA A 167 -4.63 61.58 10.83
C ALA A 167 -4.42 61.59 12.36
N CYS A 168 -3.37 62.27 12.85
CA CYS A 168 -3.51 63.57 13.54
C CYS A 168 -2.20 64.12 14.15
N THR A 169 -1.96 65.39 13.80
CA THR A 169 -1.38 66.51 14.57
C THR A 169 0.09 66.51 14.98
N MET A 170 0.82 67.44 14.35
CA MET A 170 2.00 68.13 14.87
C MET A 170 1.67 68.88 16.18
N SER A 171 2.60 68.85 17.14
CA SER A 171 3.34 70.04 17.64
C SER A 171 4.46 69.57 18.56
#